data_AF-A0A150H579-F1
#
_entry.id   AF-A0A150H579-F1
#
_cell.length_a   1.000
_cell.length_b   1.000
_cell.length_c   1.000
_cell.angle_alpha   90.00
_cell.angle_beta   90.00
_cell.angle_gamma   90.00
#
_symmetry.space_group_name_H-M   'P 1'
#
loop_
_entity.id
_entity.type
_entity.pdbx_description
1 polymer ?
#
loop_
_entity_poly.entity_id
_entity_poly.type
_entity_poly.pdbx_seq_one_letter_code
_entity_poly.pdbx_strand_id
1 'polypeptide(L)'
;MLVLNNIKQRLGGRVRVLVSGSAPLSQQIEAFMRVVTCAPFVQGYGLTETCAASFIATPDNPAHVGSVGSPMPATELRLEAVPELGYSPSDKPPRGEVCVRGPALFSGYFGQEALTREAIDSDGFFHTGDVGEISGDGTLRIIDRKKNIFKLSQGEYIAVEKVENVYKTCPMVEQVWVYGDSHQPCLVGVVVPGEKALRAWAAEAGQATAGVGPDASLAELCASPAATSAVLSAMAATGKAEKLNSLEQVKAIKLVPEQFTVENDLMTPSYKLKRAPLLKRYQPDIKTMYDKLAAEARAKGGAA
;
A
#
# COMPACT_ATOMS: atom_id res chain seq x y z
N MET A 1 -1.48 -29.69 -11.96
CA MET A 1 -0.75 -29.98 -10.69
C MET A 1 -1.77 -30.50 -9.68
N LEU A 2 -1.69 -31.78 -9.27
CA LEU A 2 -2.67 -32.41 -8.37
C LEU A 2 -2.77 -31.71 -6.99
N VAL A 3 -1.67 -31.14 -6.51
CA VAL A 3 -1.55 -30.50 -5.18
C VAL A 3 -2.46 -29.27 -5.02
N LEU A 4 -2.64 -28.47 -6.08
CA LEU A 4 -3.39 -27.20 -6.03
C LEU A 4 -4.85 -27.34 -6.51
N ASN A 5 -5.29 -28.57 -6.82
CA ASN A 5 -6.62 -28.80 -7.38
C ASN A 5 -7.73 -28.35 -6.42
N ASN A 6 -7.53 -28.49 -5.10
CA ASN A 6 -8.50 -28.04 -4.10
C ASN A 6 -8.76 -26.53 -4.17
N ILE A 7 -7.72 -25.70 -4.35
CA ILE A 7 -7.85 -24.25 -4.48
C ILE A 7 -8.57 -23.90 -5.79
N LYS A 8 -8.18 -24.56 -6.88
CA LYS A 8 -8.84 -24.42 -8.18
C LYS A 8 -10.35 -24.76 -8.10
N GLN A 9 -10.73 -25.82 -7.38
CA GLN A 9 -12.13 -26.20 -7.19
C GLN A 9 -12.90 -25.22 -6.30
N ARG A 10 -12.28 -24.63 -5.27
CA ARG A 10 -12.90 -23.54 -4.48
C ARG A 10 -13.26 -22.32 -5.31
N LEU A 11 -12.54 -22.08 -6.41
CA LEU A 11 -12.85 -21.03 -7.40
C LEU A 11 -13.74 -21.52 -8.56
N GLY A 12 -14.35 -22.70 -8.45
CA GLY A 12 -15.27 -23.25 -9.45
C GLY A 12 -14.61 -24.01 -10.61
N GLY A 13 -13.30 -24.29 -10.55
CA GLY A 13 -12.63 -25.23 -11.45
C GLY A 13 -12.34 -24.74 -12.87
N ARG A 14 -12.89 -23.59 -13.28
CA ARG A 14 -12.90 -23.11 -14.67
C ARG A 14 -12.31 -21.70 -14.86
N VAL A 15 -11.66 -21.14 -13.84
CA VAL A 15 -10.99 -19.84 -13.94
C VAL A 15 -9.87 -19.92 -14.96
N ARG A 16 -9.85 -18.95 -15.89
CA ARG A 16 -8.84 -18.85 -16.97
C ARG A 16 -7.91 -17.67 -16.79
N VAL A 17 -8.40 -16.57 -16.23
CA VAL A 17 -7.64 -15.34 -15.94
C VAL A 17 -8.28 -14.69 -14.72
N LEU A 18 -7.47 -14.12 -13.84
CA LEU A 18 -7.88 -13.22 -12.77
C LEU A 18 -7.30 -11.84 -13.04
N VAL A 19 -8.10 -10.81 -12.78
CA VAL A 19 -7.68 -9.41 -12.93
C VAL A 19 -7.85 -8.71 -11.60
N SER A 20 -6.81 -8.03 -11.15
CA SER A 20 -6.85 -7.14 -9.99
C SER A 20 -6.71 -5.69 -10.45
N GLY A 21 -7.37 -4.78 -9.75
CA GLY A 21 -7.27 -3.35 -10.03
C GLY A 21 -7.78 -2.54 -8.86
N SER A 22 -8.05 -1.25 -9.08
CA SER A 22 -8.48 -0.29 -8.08
C SER A 22 -7.39 0.13 -7.08
N ALA A 23 -6.66 -0.80 -6.46
CA ALA A 23 -5.58 -0.50 -5.52
C ALA A 23 -4.26 -1.19 -5.93
N PRO A 24 -3.09 -0.66 -5.53
CA PRO A 24 -1.83 -1.31 -5.85
C PRO A 24 -1.74 -2.69 -5.20
N LEU A 25 -1.21 -3.66 -5.94
CA LEU A 25 -1.02 -5.03 -5.50
C LEU A 25 0.47 -5.36 -5.46
N SER A 26 0.92 -6.01 -4.38
CA SER A 26 2.32 -6.40 -4.24
C SER A 26 2.69 -7.52 -5.22
N GLN A 27 3.94 -7.50 -5.69
CA GLN A 27 4.49 -8.52 -6.59
C GLN A 27 4.41 -9.93 -5.98
N GLN A 28 4.59 -10.04 -4.67
CA GLN A 28 4.57 -11.31 -3.95
C GLN A 28 3.15 -11.88 -3.92
N ILE A 29 2.13 -11.05 -3.66
CA ILE A 29 0.73 -11.50 -3.69
C ILE A 29 0.34 -11.87 -5.12
N GLU A 30 0.71 -11.08 -6.12
CA GLU A 30 0.46 -11.39 -7.52
C GLU A 30 1.08 -12.75 -7.90
N ALA A 31 2.37 -12.96 -7.61
CA ALA A 31 3.08 -14.20 -7.89
C ALA A 31 2.46 -15.40 -7.14
N PHE A 32 2.14 -15.22 -5.85
CA PHE A 32 1.45 -16.23 -5.06
C PHE A 32 0.11 -16.63 -5.68
N MET A 33 -0.71 -15.65 -6.04
CA MET A 33 -2.02 -15.87 -6.65
C MET A 33 -1.92 -16.60 -7.99
N ARG A 34 -0.94 -16.28 -8.83
CA ARG A 34 -0.68 -17.01 -10.09
C ARG A 34 -0.41 -18.49 -9.83
N VAL A 35 0.42 -18.80 -8.82
CA VAL A 35 0.76 -20.17 -8.47
C VAL A 35 -0.47 -20.91 -7.92
N VAL A 36 -1.10 -20.39 -6.86
CA VAL A 36 -2.16 -21.13 -6.16
C VAL A 36 -3.43 -21.30 -6.97
N THR A 37 -3.74 -20.36 -7.86
CA THR A 37 -4.92 -20.45 -8.74
C THR A 37 -4.65 -21.24 -10.02
N CYS A 38 -3.38 -21.50 -10.34
CA CYS A 38 -2.96 -22.12 -11.62
C CYS A 38 -3.51 -21.36 -12.85
N ALA A 39 -3.63 -20.03 -12.75
CA ALA A 39 -4.12 -19.17 -13.81
C ALA A 39 -3.34 -17.85 -13.82
N PRO A 40 -3.26 -17.16 -14.97
CA PRO A 40 -2.79 -15.77 -15.04
C PRO A 40 -3.55 -14.90 -14.04
N PHE A 41 -2.79 -14.13 -13.27
CA PHE A 41 -3.30 -13.11 -12.38
C PHE A 41 -2.59 -11.82 -12.81
N VAL A 42 -3.35 -10.86 -13.33
CA VAL A 42 -2.82 -9.65 -13.95
C VAL A 42 -3.36 -8.41 -13.26
N GLN A 43 -2.60 -7.31 -13.30
CA GLN A 43 -3.05 -6.02 -12.80
C GLN A 43 -3.60 -5.15 -13.94
N GLY A 44 -4.66 -4.40 -13.65
CA GLY A 44 -5.19 -3.34 -14.50
C GLY A 44 -5.23 -2.03 -13.73
N TYR A 45 -4.91 -0.93 -14.42
CA TYR A 45 -4.95 0.41 -13.87
C TYR A 45 -5.95 1.28 -14.63
N GLY A 46 -6.66 2.09 -13.87
CA GLY A 46 -7.79 2.86 -14.36
C GLY A 46 -8.46 3.63 -13.24
N LEU A 47 -9.16 4.69 -13.63
CA LEU A 47 -9.94 5.54 -12.74
C LEU A 47 -11.39 5.62 -13.25
N THR A 48 -12.24 6.29 -12.47
CA THR A 48 -13.62 6.56 -12.92
C THR A 48 -13.59 7.50 -14.12
N GLU A 49 -12.69 8.48 -14.07
CA GLU A 49 -12.44 9.51 -15.07
C GLU A 49 -11.88 8.94 -16.38
N THR A 50 -11.37 7.70 -16.38
CA THR A 50 -10.85 7.01 -17.56
C THR A 50 -11.75 5.87 -18.06
N CYS A 51 -13.00 5.80 -17.57
CA CYS A 51 -13.96 4.75 -17.89
C CYS A 51 -13.40 3.33 -17.70
N ALA A 52 -12.89 3.04 -16.49
CA ALA A 52 -12.19 1.81 -16.13
C ALA A 52 -10.75 1.76 -16.69
N ALA A 53 -10.34 0.67 -17.34
CA ALA A 53 -8.93 0.38 -17.58
C ALA A 53 -8.29 1.28 -18.65
N SER A 54 -7.25 2.00 -18.25
CA SER A 54 -6.31 2.71 -19.15
C SER A 54 -5.09 1.86 -19.47
N PHE A 55 -4.73 0.94 -18.58
CA PHE A 55 -3.61 0.00 -18.74
C PHE A 55 -4.03 -1.39 -18.27
N ILE A 56 -3.50 -2.42 -18.93
CA ILE A 56 -3.67 -3.80 -18.48
C ILE A 56 -2.44 -4.65 -18.76
N ALA A 57 -2.05 -5.46 -17.78
CA ALA A 57 -1.01 -6.46 -17.96
C ALA A 57 -1.51 -7.61 -18.83
N THR A 58 -0.73 -7.95 -19.86
CA THR A 58 -0.96 -9.10 -20.72
C THR A 58 -0.92 -10.41 -19.92
N PRO A 59 -1.98 -11.24 -19.97
CA PRO A 59 -1.95 -12.59 -19.43
C PRO A 59 -0.77 -13.38 -20.00
N ASP A 60 -0.23 -14.32 -19.21
CA ASP A 60 0.88 -15.19 -19.62
C ASP A 60 2.22 -14.49 -19.92
N ASN A 61 2.38 -13.19 -19.59
CA ASN A 61 3.69 -12.53 -19.63
C ASN A 61 4.30 -12.36 -18.22
N PRO A 62 5.27 -13.19 -17.80
CA PRO A 62 5.90 -13.05 -16.48
C PRO A 62 6.64 -11.73 -16.27
N ALA A 63 7.06 -11.04 -17.33
CA ALA A 63 7.75 -9.75 -17.22
C ALA A 63 6.85 -8.64 -16.64
N HIS A 64 5.52 -8.80 -16.76
CA HIS A 64 4.55 -7.83 -16.29
C HIS A 64 4.21 -7.95 -14.80
N VAL A 65 4.82 -8.90 -14.06
CA VAL A 65 4.55 -9.02 -12.62
C VAL A 65 4.94 -7.74 -11.89
N GLY A 66 4.00 -7.17 -11.14
CA GLY A 66 4.15 -5.87 -10.46
C GLY A 66 4.03 -4.65 -11.36
N SER A 67 3.63 -4.82 -12.62
CA SER A 67 3.26 -3.72 -13.51
C SER A 67 1.78 -3.79 -13.85
N VAL A 68 1.22 -2.65 -14.25
CA VAL A 68 -0.15 -2.56 -14.77
C VAL A 68 -0.18 -2.77 -16.29
N GLY A 69 0.96 -3.16 -16.87
CA GLY A 69 1.11 -3.51 -18.27
C GLY A 69 1.22 -2.33 -19.21
N SER A 70 0.68 -2.54 -20.40
CA SER A 70 0.72 -1.59 -21.52
C SER A 70 -0.56 -0.76 -21.56
N PRO A 71 -0.53 0.44 -22.18
CA PRO A 71 -1.74 1.23 -22.38
C PRO A 71 -2.76 0.47 -23.23
N MET A 72 -4.04 0.65 -22.92
CA MET A 72 -5.15 0.16 -23.72
C MET A 72 -5.17 0.85 -25.09
N PRO A 73 -5.75 0.23 -26.13
CA PRO A 73 -5.88 0.86 -27.44
C PRO A 73 -6.49 2.27 -27.35
N ALA A 74 -5.92 3.20 -28.11
CA ALA A 74 -6.30 4.63 -28.12
C ALA A 74 -6.05 5.38 -26.80
N THR A 75 -5.29 4.82 -25.85
CA THR A 75 -4.76 5.56 -24.70
C THR A 75 -3.38 6.10 -25.01
N GLU A 76 -3.25 7.42 -24.98
CA GLU A 76 -1.96 8.12 -25.02
C GLU A 76 -1.47 8.38 -23.60
N LEU A 77 -0.18 8.17 -23.36
CA LEU A 77 0.47 8.38 -22.08
C LEU A 77 1.48 9.52 -22.18
N ARG A 78 1.46 10.40 -21.18
CA ARG A 78 2.52 11.37 -20.90
C ARG A 78 2.93 11.25 -19.44
N LEU A 79 4.23 11.21 -19.17
CA LEU A 79 4.75 11.42 -17.82
C LEU A 79 5.07 12.90 -17.66
N GLU A 80 4.54 13.51 -16.60
CA GLU A 80 4.88 14.87 -16.22
C GLU A 80 5.79 14.91 -15.00
N ALA A 81 6.70 15.89 -14.97
CA ALA A 81 7.56 16.07 -13.81
C ALA A 81 6.74 16.43 -12.58
N VAL A 82 7.18 15.90 -11.43
CA VAL A 82 6.64 16.25 -10.12
C VAL A 82 7.82 16.75 -9.27
N PRO A 83 8.32 17.97 -9.52
CA PRO A 83 9.56 18.48 -8.91
C PRO A 83 9.49 18.50 -7.38
N GLU A 84 8.31 18.78 -6.83
CA GLU A 84 8.04 18.78 -5.40
C GLU A 84 8.15 17.39 -4.76
N LEU A 85 8.13 16.30 -5.54
CA LEU A 85 8.37 14.93 -5.09
C LEU A 85 9.69 14.35 -5.64
N GLY A 86 10.46 15.13 -6.40
CA GLY A 86 11.73 14.69 -7.00
C GLY A 86 11.58 13.66 -8.14
N TYR A 87 10.42 13.61 -8.80
CA TYR A 87 10.22 12.74 -9.96
C TYR A 87 10.35 13.51 -11.28
N SER A 88 11.10 12.94 -12.23
CA SER A 88 11.31 13.52 -13.55
C SER A 88 11.14 12.49 -14.67
N PRO A 89 10.49 12.85 -15.80
CA PRO A 89 10.45 11.98 -16.98
C PRO A 89 11.84 11.68 -17.55
N SER A 90 12.86 12.45 -17.14
CA SER A 90 14.26 12.21 -17.51
C SER A 90 15.00 11.26 -16.55
N ASP A 91 14.35 10.79 -15.49
CA ASP A 91 14.91 9.79 -14.57
C ASP A 91 15.21 8.47 -15.31
N LYS A 92 16.02 7.62 -14.68
CA LYS A 92 16.33 6.27 -15.18
C LYS A 92 16.01 5.23 -14.09
N PRO A 93 14.88 4.51 -14.19
CA PRO A 93 13.83 4.60 -15.23
C PRO A 93 13.02 5.92 -15.19
N PRO A 94 12.32 6.31 -16.28
CA PRO A 94 11.48 7.51 -16.33
C PRO A 94 10.35 7.47 -15.31
N ARG A 95 10.15 8.56 -14.55
CA ARG A 95 9.12 8.67 -13.51
C ARG A 95 8.37 9.98 -13.58
N GLY A 96 7.14 10.02 -13.12
CA GLY A 96 6.36 11.26 -13.13
C GLY A 96 4.89 11.04 -12.87
N GLU A 97 4.11 12.10 -12.89
CA GLU A 97 2.66 11.99 -12.91
C GLU A 97 2.21 11.34 -14.22
N VAL A 98 1.41 10.29 -14.09
CA VAL A 98 0.75 9.63 -15.21
C VAL A 98 -0.36 10.54 -15.72
N CYS A 99 -0.20 11.07 -16.92
CA CYS A 99 -1.22 11.85 -17.61
C CYS A 99 -1.70 11.03 -18.82
N VAL A 100 -3.01 10.96 -19.01
CA VAL A 100 -3.60 10.13 -20.08
C VAL A 100 -4.52 10.95 -20.97
N ARG A 101 -4.52 10.65 -22.26
CA ARG A 101 -5.46 11.21 -23.25
C ARG A 101 -6.09 10.08 -24.06
N GLY A 102 -7.35 10.22 -24.43
CA GLY A 102 -8.01 9.26 -25.30
C GLY A 102 -9.54 9.35 -25.26
N PRO A 103 -10.23 8.57 -26.10
CA PRO A 103 -11.69 8.61 -26.20
C PRO A 103 -12.41 8.02 -24.98
N ALA A 104 -11.69 7.30 -24.11
CA ALA A 104 -12.23 6.71 -22.88
C ALA A 104 -12.29 7.70 -21.70
N LEU A 105 -11.80 8.93 -21.86
CA LEU A 105 -11.90 9.94 -20.81
C LEU A 105 -13.35 10.39 -20.61
N PHE A 106 -13.71 10.64 -19.35
CA PHE A 106 -14.92 11.36 -19.00
C PHE A 106 -15.00 12.74 -19.66
N SER A 107 -16.21 13.30 -19.77
CA SER A 107 -16.42 14.66 -20.29
C SER A 107 -16.17 15.77 -19.27
N GLY A 108 -15.91 15.42 -18.00
CA GLY A 108 -15.68 16.34 -16.90
C GLY A 108 -16.56 16.08 -15.68
N TYR A 109 -16.34 16.87 -14.63
CA TYR A 109 -17.13 16.82 -13.41
C TYR A 109 -18.43 17.61 -13.55
N PHE A 110 -19.55 16.97 -13.23
CA PHE A 110 -20.88 17.58 -13.33
C PHE A 110 -20.99 18.85 -12.47
N GLY A 111 -21.35 19.98 -13.09
CA GLY A 111 -21.51 21.28 -12.43
C GLY A 111 -20.21 21.90 -11.89
N GLN A 112 -19.04 21.34 -12.22
CA GLN A 112 -17.75 21.74 -11.65
C GLN A 112 -16.71 22.02 -12.74
N GLU A 113 -17.01 22.97 -13.63
CA GLU A 113 -16.14 23.28 -14.77
C GLU A 113 -14.72 23.70 -14.39
N ALA A 114 -14.56 24.38 -13.25
CA ALA A 114 -13.24 24.78 -12.77
C ALA A 114 -12.37 23.56 -12.46
N LEU A 115 -12.91 22.55 -11.77
CA LEU A 115 -12.21 21.30 -11.51
C LEU A 115 -11.98 20.49 -12.78
N THR A 116 -12.90 20.54 -13.75
CA THR A 116 -12.70 19.89 -15.06
C THR A 116 -11.51 20.49 -15.80
N ARG A 117 -11.40 21.82 -15.83
CA ARG A 117 -10.27 22.54 -16.45
C ARG A 117 -8.95 22.41 -15.68
N GLU A 118 -9.02 22.14 -14.38
CA GLU A 118 -7.83 21.81 -13.58
C GLU A 118 -7.35 20.38 -13.85
N ALA A 119 -8.28 19.44 -14.05
CA ALA A 119 -7.96 18.03 -14.23
C ALA A 119 -7.58 17.66 -15.67
N ILE A 120 -8.09 18.38 -16.68
CA ILE A 120 -7.75 18.19 -18.09
C ILE A 120 -7.06 19.45 -18.59
N ASP A 121 -5.82 19.30 -19.05
CA ASP A 121 -5.02 20.43 -19.52
C ASP A 121 -5.41 20.92 -20.93
N SER A 122 -4.72 21.94 -21.42
CA SER A 122 -4.96 22.51 -22.75
C SER A 122 -4.65 21.55 -23.91
N ASP A 123 -3.85 20.51 -23.68
CA ASP A 123 -3.49 19.50 -24.68
C ASP A 123 -4.45 18.30 -24.66
N GLY A 124 -5.44 18.31 -23.76
CA GLY A 124 -6.44 17.27 -23.57
C GLY A 124 -5.97 16.08 -22.72
N PHE A 125 -4.86 16.22 -22.00
CA PHE A 125 -4.38 15.21 -21.06
C PHE A 125 -5.07 15.37 -19.71
N PHE A 126 -5.60 14.26 -19.20
CA PHE A 126 -6.12 14.15 -17.85
C PHE A 126 -4.99 13.83 -16.87
N HIS A 127 -4.82 14.68 -15.86
CA HIS A 127 -3.88 14.50 -14.75
C HIS A 127 -4.47 13.53 -13.73
N THR A 128 -3.93 12.31 -13.69
CA THR A 128 -4.53 11.24 -12.87
C THR A 128 -4.34 11.43 -11.37
N GLY A 129 -3.39 12.29 -10.97
CA GLY A 129 -2.96 12.40 -9.59
C GLY A 129 -1.99 11.31 -9.15
N ASP A 130 -1.54 10.43 -10.06
CA ASP A 130 -0.80 9.20 -9.74
C ASP A 130 0.62 9.26 -10.29
N VAL A 131 1.59 8.87 -9.47
CA VAL A 131 2.98 8.77 -9.89
C VAL A 131 3.24 7.38 -10.44
N GLY A 132 3.84 7.33 -11.62
CA GLY A 132 4.19 6.10 -12.30
C GLY A 132 5.65 6.07 -12.75
N GLU A 133 6.11 4.87 -13.07
CA GLU A 133 7.44 4.56 -13.62
C GLU A 133 7.28 3.73 -14.89
N ILE A 134 8.01 4.08 -15.94
CA ILE A 134 8.04 3.28 -17.18
C ILE A 134 9.23 2.34 -17.16
N SER A 135 8.93 1.05 -17.19
CA SER A 135 9.91 -0.02 -17.23
C SER A 135 10.60 -0.07 -18.59
N GLY A 136 11.78 -0.72 -18.66
CA GLY A 136 12.56 -0.82 -19.89
C GLY A 136 11.85 -1.55 -21.05
N ASP A 137 10.78 -2.30 -20.76
CA ASP A 137 9.90 -2.95 -21.74
C ASP A 137 8.69 -2.10 -22.15
N GLY A 138 8.61 -0.85 -21.67
CA GLY A 138 7.52 0.07 -21.95
C GLY A 138 6.28 -0.12 -21.09
N THR A 139 6.31 -1.05 -20.11
CA THR A 139 5.18 -1.23 -19.18
C THR A 139 5.17 -0.19 -18.07
N LEU A 140 3.97 0.19 -17.63
CA LEU A 140 3.77 1.13 -16.56
C LEU A 140 3.73 0.41 -15.20
N ARG A 141 4.44 0.94 -14.21
CA ARG A 141 4.31 0.59 -12.80
C ARG A 141 3.79 1.79 -12.04
N ILE A 142 2.76 1.59 -11.22
CA ILE A 142 2.24 2.64 -10.35
C ILE A 142 3.06 2.67 -9.07
N ILE A 143 3.56 3.85 -8.70
CA ILE A 143 4.32 4.07 -7.46
C ILE A 143 3.34 4.33 -6.31
N ASP A 144 2.59 5.43 -6.38
CA ASP A 144 1.56 5.81 -5.40
C ASP A 144 0.74 7.01 -5.94
N ARG A 145 -0.32 7.42 -5.23
CA ARG A 145 -0.97 8.72 -5.46
C ARG A 145 -0.01 9.85 -5.06
N LYS A 146 0.06 10.96 -5.82
CA LYS A 146 0.82 12.17 -5.43
C LYS A 146 0.53 12.62 -4.00
N LYS A 147 -0.76 12.61 -3.61
CA LYS A 147 -1.22 13.02 -2.26
C LYS A 147 -0.86 12.02 -1.16
N ASN A 148 -0.46 10.81 -1.52
CA ASN A 148 -0.08 9.75 -0.59
C ASN A 148 1.43 9.68 -0.36
N ILE A 149 2.24 10.40 -1.14
CA ILE A 149 3.68 10.42 -0.98
C ILE A 149 4.03 11.50 0.05
N PHE A 150 4.63 11.07 1.16
CA PHE A 150 5.00 11.98 2.24
C PHE A 150 6.48 12.30 2.19
N LYS A 151 6.80 13.56 2.46
CA LYS A 151 8.17 13.99 2.73
C LYS A 151 8.45 13.80 4.21
N LEU A 152 9.53 13.13 4.59
CA LEU A 152 10.03 13.11 5.96
C LEU A 152 10.83 14.38 6.25
N SER A 153 11.10 14.69 7.52
CA SER A 153 11.84 15.91 7.90
C SER A 153 13.25 16.02 7.31
N GLN A 154 13.85 14.89 6.88
CA GLN A 154 15.15 14.85 6.20
C GLN A 154 15.07 15.19 4.72
N GLY A 155 13.87 15.37 4.17
CA GLY A 155 13.64 15.67 2.76
C GLY A 155 13.35 14.47 1.86
N GLU A 156 13.40 13.25 2.40
CA GLU A 156 13.16 12.01 1.68
C GLU A 156 11.67 11.75 1.48
N TYR A 157 11.30 11.30 0.28
CA TYR A 157 9.91 11.01 -0.11
C TYR A 157 9.59 9.53 0.05
N ILE A 158 8.47 9.23 0.69
CA ILE A 158 8.02 7.87 1.00
C ILE A 158 6.64 7.63 0.37
N ALA A 159 6.57 6.62 -0.50
CA ALA A 159 5.33 6.03 -0.99
C ALA A 159 4.78 5.05 0.05
N VAL A 160 3.81 5.47 0.86
CA VAL A 160 3.33 4.64 1.97
C VAL A 160 2.46 3.46 1.51
N GLU A 161 1.79 3.51 0.36
CA GLU A 161 1.03 2.33 -0.12
C GLU A 161 1.99 1.18 -0.47
N LYS A 162 3.18 1.50 -0.99
CA LYS A 162 4.26 0.51 -1.20
C LYS A 162 4.64 -0.14 0.13
N VAL A 163 4.85 0.66 1.18
CA VAL A 163 5.22 0.18 2.52
C VAL A 163 4.10 -0.68 3.13
N GLU A 164 2.84 -0.23 3.07
CA GLU A 164 1.67 -0.97 3.52
C GLU A 164 1.54 -2.32 2.81
N ASN A 165 1.73 -2.35 1.48
CA ASN A 165 1.63 -3.57 0.69
C ASN A 165 2.73 -4.58 0.98
N VAL A 166 3.94 -4.12 1.33
CA VAL A 166 4.99 -4.99 1.86
C VAL A 166 4.57 -5.56 3.21
N TYR A 167 4.07 -4.74 4.14
CA TYR A 167 3.69 -5.24 5.46
C TYR A 167 2.48 -6.18 5.44
N LYS A 168 1.58 -6.10 4.45
CA LYS A 168 0.49 -7.07 4.24
C LYS A 168 0.97 -8.49 3.93
N THR A 169 2.23 -8.69 3.54
CA THR A 169 2.79 -10.04 3.37
C THR A 169 3.27 -10.65 4.69
N CYS A 170 3.32 -9.87 5.77
CA CYS A 170 3.71 -10.33 7.10
C CYS A 170 2.57 -11.13 7.75
N PRO A 171 2.77 -12.39 8.18
CA PRO A 171 1.71 -13.20 8.81
C PRO A 171 1.12 -12.62 10.09
N MET A 172 1.86 -11.73 10.78
CA MET A 172 1.39 -11.05 11.99
C MET A 172 0.52 -9.81 11.71
N VAL A 173 0.30 -9.45 10.44
CA VAL A 173 -0.45 -8.26 10.02
C VAL A 173 -1.65 -8.69 9.19
N GLU A 174 -2.86 -8.35 9.65
CA GLU A 174 -4.10 -8.52 8.88
C GLU A 174 -4.39 -7.24 8.07
N GLN A 175 -4.32 -6.09 8.73
CA GLN A 175 -4.46 -4.77 8.10
C GLN A 175 -3.44 -3.82 8.69
N VAL A 176 -2.96 -2.88 7.87
CA VAL A 176 -1.99 -1.87 8.30
C VAL A 176 -2.30 -0.55 7.62
N TRP A 177 -2.22 0.51 8.39
CA TRP A 177 -2.20 1.88 7.90
C TRP A 177 -0.89 2.54 8.36
N VAL A 178 -0.10 3.04 7.42
CA VAL A 178 1.17 3.72 7.70
C VAL A 178 0.95 5.22 7.62
N TYR A 179 1.49 5.93 8.61
CA TYR A 179 1.44 7.37 8.71
C TYR A 179 2.85 7.97 8.73
N GLY A 180 3.03 9.03 7.98
CA GLY A 180 4.21 9.89 7.97
C GLY A 180 3.81 11.35 7.95
N ASP A 181 4.68 12.21 8.46
CA ASP A 181 4.48 13.66 8.51
C ASP A 181 5.79 14.39 8.24
N SER A 182 5.71 15.58 7.62
CA SER A 182 6.88 16.38 7.23
C SER A 182 7.70 16.93 8.37
N HIS A 183 7.16 16.96 9.59
CA HIS A 183 7.90 17.36 10.78
C HIS A 183 8.53 16.18 11.50
N GLN A 184 8.32 14.94 11.02
CA GLN A 184 8.76 13.73 11.69
C GLN A 184 9.86 13.01 10.91
N PRO A 185 10.84 12.40 11.61
CA PRO A 185 11.98 11.75 10.97
C PRO A 185 11.71 10.32 10.50
N CYS A 186 10.53 9.78 10.80
CA CYS A 186 10.22 8.37 10.56
C CYS A 186 8.71 8.10 10.47
N LEU A 187 8.38 6.90 10.00
CA LEU A 187 7.02 6.40 9.87
C LEU A 187 6.54 5.72 11.15
N VAL A 188 5.25 5.87 11.43
CA VAL A 188 4.52 5.12 12.45
C VAL A 188 3.34 4.39 11.81
N GLY A 189 2.71 3.44 12.50
CA GLY A 189 1.59 2.69 11.91
C GLY A 189 0.53 2.26 12.90
N VAL A 190 -0.69 2.03 12.38
CA VAL A 190 -1.78 1.36 13.10
C VAL A 190 -1.99 -0.01 12.45
N VAL A 191 -1.96 -1.06 13.27
CA VAL A 191 -1.93 -2.44 12.80
C VAL A 191 -3.07 -3.22 13.44
N VAL A 192 -3.87 -3.85 12.59
CA VAL A 192 -4.76 -4.94 13.00
C VAL A 192 -3.94 -6.23 12.89
N PRO A 193 -3.68 -6.93 14.00
CA PRO A 193 -2.80 -8.09 13.97
C PRO A 193 -3.50 -9.30 13.32
N GLY A 194 -2.72 -10.12 12.64
CA GLY A 194 -3.14 -11.44 12.20
C GLY A 194 -3.39 -12.35 13.41
N GLU A 195 -4.65 -12.52 13.80
CA GLU A 195 -5.03 -13.13 15.07
C GLU A 195 -4.39 -14.51 15.29
N LYS A 196 -4.41 -15.36 14.25
CA LYS A 196 -3.83 -16.70 14.31
C LYS A 196 -2.33 -16.67 14.61
N ALA A 197 -1.57 -15.82 13.93
CA ALA A 197 -0.12 -15.72 14.12
C ALA A 197 0.21 -15.09 15.47
N LEU A 198 -0.56 -14.09 15.91
CA LEU A 198 -0.37 -13.46 17.21
C LEU A 198 -0.64 -14.43 18.36
N ARG A 199 -1.69 -15.25 18.28
CA ARG A 199 -2.00 -16.28 19.29
C ARG A 199 -0.95 -17.39 19.31
N ALA A 200 -0.44 -17.81 18.15
CA ALA A 200 0.65 -18.78 18.08
C ALA A 200 1.91 -18.25 18.77
N TRP A 201 2.28 -17.00 18.50
CA TRP A 201 3.37 -16.32 19.21
C TRP A 201 3.13 -16.26 20.72
N ALA A 202 1.92 -15.92 21.17
CA ALA A 202 1.59 -15.85 22.60
C ALA A 202 1.67 -17.21 23.30
N ALA A 203 1.34 -18.30 22.59
CA ALA A 203 1.48 -19.67 23.10
C ALA A 203 2.96 -20.07 23.24
N GLU A 204 3.81 -19.71 22.26
CA GLU A 204 5.24 -20.06 22.23
C GLU A 204 6.09 -19.21 23.20
N ALA A 205 5.79 -17.92 23.33
CA ALA A 205 6.55 -17.00 24.19
C ALA A 205 6.44 -17.34 25.69
N GLY A 206 5.44 -18.14 26.08
CA GLY A 206 5.13 -18.48 27.46
C GLY A 206 4.58 -17.30 28.25
N GLN A 207 3.69 -17.58 29.22
CA GLN A 207 3.05 -16.54 30.05
C GLN A 207 4.06 -15.63 30.79
N ALA A 208 5.29 -16.11 31.02
CA ALA A 208 6.34 -15.40 31.75
C ALA A 208 6.95 -14.19 31.00
N THR A 209 6.88 -14.12 29.66
CA THR A 209 7.44 -12.99 28.89
C THR A 209 6.39 -12.03 28.35
N ALA A 210 5.15 -12.49 28.15
CA ALA A 210 4.08 -11.71 27.50
C ALA A 210 3.05 -11.08 28.47
N GLY A 211 2.93 -11.62 29.69
CA GLY A 211 1.91 -11.19 30.67
C GLY A 211 0.45 -11.47 30.26
N VAL A 212 0.24 -12.08 29.09
CA VAL A 212 -1.06 -12.34 28.46
C VAL A 212 -1.01 -13.72 27.79
N GLY A 213 -1.95 -14.61 28.10
CA GLY A 213 -2.01 -15.97 27.56
C GLY A 213 -2.65 -16.04 26.16
N PRO A 214 -2.52 -17.18 25.44
CA PRO A 214 -3.10 -17.35 24.11
C PRO A 214 -4.63 -17.31 24.10
N ASP A 215 -5.28 -17.57 25.24
CA ASP A 215 -6.74 -17.53 25.43
C ASP A 215 -7.28 -16.13 25.78
N ALA A 216 -6.40 -15.14 25.94
CA ALA A 216 -6.82 -13.76 26.19
C ALA A 216 -7.61 -13.19 25.01
N SER A 217 -8.43 -12.18 25.29
CA SER A 217 -9.13 -11.44 24.24
C SER A 217 -8.12 -10.75 23.31
N LEU A 218 -8.52 -10.52 22.05
CA LEU A 218 -7.66 -9.82 21.09
C LEU A 218 -7.30 -8.42 21.58
N ALA A 219 -8.20 -7.76 22.33
CA ALA A 219 -7.96 -6.46 22.92
C ALA A 219 -6.83 -6.49 23.97
N GLU A 220 -6.81 -7.51 24.84
CA GLU A 220 -5.74 -7.70 25.83
C GLU A 220 -4.39 -7.97 25.16
N LEU A 221 -4.38 -8.81 24.11
CA LEU A 221 -3.18 -9.05 23.32
C LEU A 221 -2.68 -7.76 22.65
N CYS A 222 -3.57 -6.95 22.06
CA CYS A 222 -3.20 -5.67 21.45
C CYS A 222 -2.69 -4.64 22.47
N ALA A 223 -3.13 -4.71 23.73
CA ALA A 223 -2.66 -3.82 24.79
C ALA A 223 -1.27 -4.21 25.32
N SER A 224 -0.77 -5.41 25.04
CA SER A 224 0.52 -5.89 25.53
C SER A 224 1.70 -5.20 24.81
N PRO A 225 2.65 -4.58 25.55
CA PRO A 225 3.88 -4.07 24.96
C PRO A 225 4.74 -5.17 24.31
N ALA A 226 4.70 -6.39 24.85
CA ALA A 226 5.42 -7.53 24.29
C ALA A 226 4.87 -7.93 22.92
N ALA A 227 3.54 -7.99 22.79
CA ALA A 227 2.88 -8.24 21.51
C ALA A 227 3.19 -7.14 20.48
N THR A 228 3.12 -5.88 20.90
CA THR A 228 3.51 -4.73 20.06
C THR A 228 4.94 -4.86 19.57
N SER A 229 5.89 -5.22 20.44
CA SER A 229 7.29 -5.42 20.06
C SER A 229 7.47 -6.61 19.11
N ALA A 230 6.73 -7.70 19.32
CA ALA A 230 6.80 -8.88 18.47
C ALA A 230 6.31 -8.59 17.05
N VAL A 231 5.14 -7.96 16.91
CA VAL A 231 4.58 -7.55 15.61
C VAL A 231 5.52 -6.55 14.92
N LEU A 232 6.03 -5.55 15.64
CA LEU A 232 6.97 -4.58 15.07
C LEU A 232 8.26 -5.25 14.55
N SER A 233 8.77 -6.25 15.28
CA SER A 233 9.96 -7.01 14.88
C SER A 233 9.70 -7.86 13.64
N ALA A 234 8.54 -8.51 13.56
CA ALA A 234 8.11 -9.27 12.39
C ALA A 234 7.91 -8.38 11.15
N MET A 235 7.33 -7.20 11.33
CA MET A 235 7.22 -6.18 10.28
C MET A 235 8.61 -5.73 9.81
N ALA A 236 9.53 -5.43 10.72
CA ALA A 236 10.88 -5.01 10.38
C ALA A 236 11.64 -6.09 9.59
N ALA A 237 11.50 -7.36 9.98
CA ALA A 237 12.08 -8.50 9.25
C ALA A 237 11.49 -8.63 7.84
N THR A 238 10.16 -8.51 7.71
CA THR A 238 9.45 -8.55 6.43
C THR A 238 9.90 -7.40 5.51
N GLY A 239 9.94 -6.17 6.03
CA GLY A 239 10.39 -5.01 5.27
C GLY A 239 11.85 -5.15 4.80
N LYS A 240 12.74 -5.74 5.61
CA LYS A 240 14.13 -5.99 5.22
C LYS A 240 14.22 -7.01 4.09
N ALA A 241 13.45 -8.11 4.19
CA ALA A 241 13.39 -9.13 3.15
C ALA A 241 12.90 -8.56 1.82
N GLU A 242 11.94 -7.63 1.87
CA GLU A 242 11.38 -6.95 0.70
C GLU A 242 12.09 -5.64 0.33
N LYS A 243 13.31 -5.44 0.84
CA LYS A 243 14.21 -4.32 0.47
C LYS A 243 13.64 -2.93 0.75
N LEU A 244 12.78 -2.78 1.76
CA LEU A 244 12.46 -1.46 2.31
C LEU A 244 13.72 -0.85 2.94
N ASN A 245 14.02 0.40 2.59
CA ASN A 245 15.14 1.13 3.15
C ASN A 245 14.89 1.51 4.61
N SER A 246 15.89 2.07 5.30
CA SER A 246 15.80 2.37 6.74
C SER A 246 14.73 3.40 7.12
N LEU A 247 14.36 4.29 6.19
CA LEU A 247 13.36 5.34 6.34
C LEU A 247 11.94 4.86 6.00
N GLU A 248 11.82 3.89 5.08
CA GLU A 248 10.59 3.17 4.77
C GLU A 248 10.15 2.23 5.91
N GLN A 249 11.03 1.94 6.87
CA GLN A 249 10.73 1.09 8.01
C GLN A 249 9.99 1.84 9.12
N VAL A 250 8.78 1.39 9.42
CA VAL A 250 7.97 1.87 10.55
C VAL A 250 8.72 1.65 11.87
N LYS A 251 8.80 2.70 12.70
CA LYS A 251 9.55 2.70 13.97
C LYS A 251 8.70 2.45 15.21
N ALA A 252 7.40 2.71 15.13
CA ALA A 252 6.45 2.44 16.20
C ALA A 252 5.09 2.06 15.60
N ILE A 253 4.38 1.18 16.29
CA ILE A 253 3.04 0.77 15.90
C ILE A 253 2.07 0.83 17.09
N LYS A 254 0.80 1.02 16.75
CA LYS A 254 -0.35 0.79 17.63
C LYS A 254 -1.10 -0.45 17.16
N LEU A 255 -1.20 -1.47 18.01
CA LEU A 255 -2.08 -2.61 17.75
C LEU A 255 -3.52 -2.24 18.08
N VAL A 256 -4.45 -2.62 17.19
CA VAL A 256 -5.89 -2.42 17.40
C VAL A 256 -6.66 -3.72 17.10
N PRO A 257 -7.64 -4.09 17.94
CA PRO A 257 -8.41 -5.32 17.72
C PRO A 257 -9.56 -5.13 16.71
N GLU A 258 -10.00 -3.88 16.49
CA GLU A 258 -11.08 -3.55 15.55
C GLU A 258 -10.53 -3.44 14.13
N GLN A 259 -11.14 -4.18 13.19
CA GLN A 259 -10.78 -4.12 11.77
C GLN A 259 -11.20 -2.79 11.14
N PHE A 260 -10.48 -2.36 10.11
CA PHE A 260 -10.89 -1.29 9.22
C PHE A 260 -11.96 -1.84 8.26
N THR A 261 -13.16 -1.25 8.28
CA THR A 261 -14.29 -1.72 7.49
C THR A 261 -15.02 -0.57 6.80
N VAL A 262 -15.98 -0.90 5.94
CA VAL A 262 -16.85 0.10 5.31
C VAL A 262 -17.85 0.64 6.35
N GLU A 263 -18.30 -0.22 7.25
CA GLU A 263 -19.30 0.07 8.29
C GLU A 263 -18.78 1.08 9.32
N ASN A 264 -17.49 1.05 9.66
CA ASN A 264 -16.87 2.01 10.58
C ASN A 264 -16.23 3.22 9.88
N ASP A 265 -16.54 3.44 8.60
CA ASP A 265 -16.08 4.56 7.77
C ASP A 265 -14.54 4.65 7.62
N LEU A 266 -13.81 3.56 7.87
CA LEU A 266 -12.36 3.49 7.70
C LEU A 266 -11.96 2.97 6.31
N MET A 267 -12.91 2.38 5.57
CA MET A 267 -12.74 1.96 4.19
C MET A 267 -13.79 2.57 3.25
N THR A 268 -13.40 2.69 1.98
CA THR A 268 -14.31 2.94 0.86
C THR A 268 -15.09 1.66 0.50
N PRO A 269 -16.22 1.75 -0.23
CA PRO A 269 -16.93 0.55 -0.72
C PRO A 269 -16.07 -0.38 -1.58
N SER A 270 -14.95 0.11 -2.13
CA SER A 270 -13.94 -0.68 -2.84
C SER A 270 -12.80 -1.17 -1.93
N TYR A 271 -13.01 -1.21 -0.60
CA TYR A 271 -12.06 -1.69 0.42
C TYR A 271 -10.70 -0.97 0.48
N LYS A 272 -10.64 0.28 -0.01
CA LYS A 272 -9.46 1.16 0.16
C LYS A 272 -9.53 1.93 1.47
N LEU A 273 -8.39 2.12 2.12
CA LEU A 273 -8.28 2.90 3.36
C LEU A 273 -8.68 4.37 3.15
N LYS A 274 -9.54 4.88 4.03
CA LYS A 274 -9.88 6.30 4.12
C LYS A 274 -8.91 7.00 5.08
N ARG A 275 -7.82 7.53 4.53
CA ARG A 275 -6.70 8.09 5.31
C ARG A 275 -7.08 9.26 6.22
N ALA A 276 -7.95 10.16 5.77
CA ALA A 276 -8.39 11.30 6.61
C ALA A 276 -9.25 10.85 7.82
N PRO A 277 -10.25 9.98 7.67
CA PRO A 277 -10.92 9.32 8.81
C PRO A 277 -9.98 8.53 9.73
N LEU A 278 -9.03 7.76 9.18
CA LEU A 278 -8.03 7.03 9.96
C LEU A 278 -7.18 7.99 10.81
N LEU A 279 -6.70 9.09 10.22
CA LEU A 279 -5.96 10.12 10.94
C LEU A 279 -6.80 10.74 12.05
N LYS A 280 -8.05 11.12 11.76
CA LYS A 280 -8.95 11.70 12.76
C LYS A 280 -9.18 10.74 13.94
N ARG A 281 -9.31 9.44 13.67
CA ARG A 281 -9.55 8.41 14.69
C ARG A 281 -8.32 8.13 15.55
N TYR A 282 -7.15 7.98 14.94
CA TYR A 282 -5.93 7.53 15.60
C TYR A 282 -4.91 8.64 15.87
N GLN A 283 -5.30 9.91 15.71
CA GLN A 283 -4.45 11.07 16.01
C GLN A 283 -3.81 11.01 17.41
N PRO A 284 -4.53 10.63 18.49
CA PRO A 284 -3.94 10.55 19.83
C PRO A 284 -2.86 9.47 19.94
N ASP A 285 -3.08 8.31 19.30
CA ASP A 285 -2.12 7.22 19.27
C ASP A 285 -0.86 7.60 18.47
N ILE A 286 -1.05 8.24 17.30
CA ILE A 286 0.04 8.76 16.46
C ILE A 286 0.91 9.74 17.26
N LYS A 287 0.28 10.71 17.92
CA LYS A 287 1.00 11.69 18.75
C LYS A 287 1.81 10.98 19.84
N THR A 288 1.21 10.01 20.51
CA THR A 288 1.87 9.24 21.58
C THR A 288 3.07 8.46 21.05
N MET A 289 2.96 7.84 19.86
CA MET A 289 4.08 7.14 19.21
C MET A 289 5.25 8.09 18.90
N TYR A 290 4.97 9.26 18.32
CA TYR A 290 6.00 10.26 18.02
C TYR A 290 6.63 10.84 19.29
N ASP A 291 5.84 11.17 20.31
CA ASP A 291 6.35 11.67 21.60
C ASP A 291 7.28 10.66 22.26
N LYS A 292 6.92 9.37 22.24
CA LYS A 292 7.76 8.28 22.75
C LYS A 292 9.07 8.16 21.96
N LEU A 293 9.01 8.17 20.64
CA LEU A 293 10.21 8.09 19.79
C LEU A 293 11.14 9.29 20.00
N ALA A 294 10.58 10.49 20.17
CA ALA A 294 11.35 11.69 20.47
C ALA A 294 12.02 11.61 21.84
N ALA A 295 11.33 11.08 22.86
CA ALA A 295 11.91 10.84 24.18
C ALA A 295 13.06 9.81 24.14
N GLU A 296 12.88 8.70 23.42
CA GLU A 296 13.91 7.67 23.23
C GLU A 296 15.14 8.21 22.47
N ALA A 297 14.93 9.06 21.46
CA ALA A 297 16.01 9.71 20.73
C ALA A 297 16.83 10.66 21.63
N ARG A 298 16.15 11.45 22.48
CA ARG A 298 16.81 12.34 23.46
C ARG A 298 17.62 11.56 24.49
N ALA A 299 17.08 10.44 24.99
CA ALA A 299 17.78 9.58 25.94
C ALA A 299 19.06 8.97 25.35
N LYS A 300 19.06 8.62 24.06
CA LYS A 300 20.24 8.09 23.35
C LYS A 300 21.26 9.18 22.98
N GLY A 301 20.81 10.39 22.70
CA GLY A 301 21.67 11.52 22.35
C GLY A 301 22.36 12.21 23.53
N GLY A 302 21.85 12.03 24.76
CA GLY A 302 22.44 12.60 25.98
C GLY A 302 23.49 11.72 26.67
N ALA A 303 23.85 10.57 26.08
CA ALA A 303 24.80 9.60 26.63
C ALA A 303 26.18 9.63 25.93
N ALA A 304 26.49 10.72 25.22
CA ALA A 304 27.76 10.94 24.53
C ALA A 304 28.49 12.17 25.09
#